data_AF-S3Y683-F1
#
_entry.id   AF-S3Y683-F1
#
_cell.length_a   1.000
_cell.length_b   1.000
_cell.length_c   1.000
_cell.angle_alpha   90.00
_cell.angle_beta   90.00
_cell.angle_gamma   90.00
#
_symmetry.space_group_name_H-M   'P 1'
#
loop_
_entity.id
_entity.type
_entity.pdbx_description
1 polymer ?
#
loop_
_entity_poly.entity_id
_entity_poly.type
_entity_poly.pdbx_seq_one_letter_code
_entity_poly.pdbx_strand_id
1 'polypeptide(L)'
;METIIHFIIFLTAVIEIVLLVRFFTLCNHVEEIKKKMVPNENFQAMFLLYCSAGEKEKAKELLLHEISLDKMFTTAFFSVLPEHDKAKQVILTKYEKLLKMVDLTLDFEIVDKYLKE
;
A
#
# COMPACT_ATOMS: atom_id res chain seq x y z
N MET A 1 -50.89 -2.85 24.81
CA MET A 1 -49.57 -2.20 24.81
C MET A 1 -48.44 -3.22 24.70
N GLU A 2 -48.39 -4.25 25.55
CA GLU A 2 -47.34 -5.30 25.50
C GLU A 2 -47.21 -5.98 24.14
N THR A 3 -48.31 -6.38 23.50
CA THR A 3 -48.29 -7.04 22.19
C THR A 3 -47.68 -6.16 21.08
N ILE A 4 -47.91 -4.85 21.15
CA ILE A 4 -47.35 -3.87 20.21
C ILE A 4 -45.84 -3.72 20.46
N ILE A 5 -45.43 -3.68 21.73
CA ILE A 5 -44.01 -3.60 22.12
C ILE A 5 -43.26 -4.86 21.66
N HIS A 6 -43.82 -6.06 21.88
CA HIS A 6 -43.22 -7.31 21.41
C HIS A 6 -43.11 -7.37 19.89
N PHE A 7 -44.11 -6.88 19.17
CA PHE A 7 -44.07 -6.80 17.71
C PHE A 7 -42.97 -5.85 17.21
N ILE A 8 -42.81 -4.69 17.85
CA ILE A 8 -41.74 -3.73 17.52
C ILE A 8 -40.36 -4.35 17.77
N ILE A 9 -40.15 -5.00 18.92
CA ILE A 9 -38.88 -5.66 19.25
C ILE A 9 -38.56 -6.74 18.22
N PHE A 10 -39.54 -7.56 17.84
CA PHE A 10 -39.36 -8.59 16.82
C PHE A 10 -38.98 -7.99 15.46
N LEU A 11 -39.67 -6.93 15.04
CA LEU A 11 -39.39 -6.26 13.77
C LEU A 11 -37.97 -5.65 13.75
N THR A 12 -37.56 -4.98 14.84
CA THR A 12 -36.21 -4.42 14.96
C THR A 12 -35.15 -5.50 14.89
N ALA A 13 -35.33 -6.62 15.59
CA ALA A 13 -34.38 -7.74 15.56
C ALA A 13 -34.21 -8.31 14.14
N VAL A 14 -35.30 -8.44 13.38
CA VAL A 14 -35.24 -8.88 11.97
C VAL A 14 -34.46 -7.89 11.11
N ILE A 15 -34.71 -6.60 11.25
CA ILE A 15 -34.01 -5.55 10.50
C ILE A 15 -32.51 -5.57 10.83
N GLU A 16 -32.15 -5.67 12.11
CA GLU A 16 -30.75 -5.74 12.55
C GLU A 16 -30.04 -6.95 11.95
N ILE A 17 -30.65 -8.14 11.97
CA ILE A 17 -30.08 -9.34 11.36
C ILE A 17 -29.86 -9.13 9.85
N VAL A 18 -30.83 -8.55 9.14
CA VAL A 18 -30.69 -8.26 7.70
C VAL A 18 -29.55 -7.27 7.44
N LEU A 19 -29.43 -6.20 8.24
CA LEU A 19 -28.34 -5.24 8.13
C LEU A 19 -26.98 -5.90 8.39
N LEU A 20 -26.90 -6.79 9.38
CA LEU A 20 -25.69 -7.50 9.75
C LEU A 20 -25.20 -8.42 8.62
N VAL A 21 -26.12 -9.17 7.99
CA VAL A 21 -25.81 -10.02 6.84
C VAL A 21 -25.34 -9.18 5.64
N ARG A 22 -25.99 -8.04 5.38
CA ARG A 22 -25.58 -7.12 4.29
C ARG A 22 -24.22 -6.49 4.57
N PHE A 23 -23.95 -6.11 5.81
CA PHE A 23 -22.66 -5.58 6.23
C PHE A 23 -21.54 -6.61 6.03
N PHE A 24 -21.71 -7.86 6.47
CA PHE A 24 -20.72 -8.90 6.24
C PHE A 24 -20.52 -9.21 4.75
N THR A 25 -21.59 -9.19 3.96
CA THR A 25 -21.49 -9.36 2.50
C THR A 25 -20.67 -8.23 1.87
N LEU A 26 -20.86 -6.99 2.33
CA LEU A 26 -20.07 -5.84 1.88
C LEU A 26 -18.60 -6.00 2.26
N CYS A 27 -18.31 -6.38 3.50
CA CYS A 27 -16.94 -6.61 3.99
C CYS A 27 -16.22 -7.68 3.16
N ASN A 28 -16.89 -8.80 2.85
CA ASN A 28 -16.33 -9.86 2.01
C ASN A 28 -16.00 -9.37 0.59
N HIS A 29 -16.88 -8.59 -0.03
CA HIS A 29 -16.59 -8.01 -1.35
C HIS A 29 -15.42 -7.03 -1.32
N VAL A 30 -15.31 -6.20 -0.28
CA VAL A 30 -14.17 -5.28 -0.11
C VAL A 30 -12.86 -6.07 0.04
N GLU A 31 -12.87 -7.18 0.79
CA GLU A 31 -11.69 -8.04 0.95
C GLU A 31 -11.28 -8.71 -0.37
N GLU A 32 -12.24 -9.21 -1.16
CA GLU A 32 -11.95 -9.75 -2.49
C GLU A 32 -11.41 -8.70 -3.46
N ILE A 33 -11.96 -7.49 -3.44
CA ILE A 33 -11.47 -6.38 -4.26
C ILE A 33 -10.03 -6.04 -3.86
N LYS A 34 -9.74 -5.98 -2.55
CA LYS A 34 -8.38 -5.74 -2.04
C LYS A 34 -7.40 -6.81 -2.53
N LYS A 35 -7.78 -8.10 -2.46
CA LYS A 35 -6.96 -9.24 -2.93
C LYS A 35 -6.72 -9.22 -4.44
N LYS A 36 -7.69 -8.77 -5.24
CA LYS A 36 -7.54 -8.64 -6.70
C LYS A 36 -6.68 -7.44 -7.10
N MET A 37 -6.65 -6.37 -6.29
CA MET A 37 -5.83 -5.18 -6.53
C MET A 37 -4.37 -5.35 -6.11
N VAL A 38 -4.08 -6.19 -5.11
CA VAL A 38 -2.70 -6.49 -4.68
C VAL A 38 -2.49 -8.00 -4.73
N PRO A 39 -2.07 -8.57 -5.88
CA PRO A 39 -2.13 -10.01 -6.12
C PRO A 39 -1.19 -10.86 -5.22
N ASN A 40 -0.31 -10.23 -4.46
CA ASN A 40 0.56 -10.91 -3.51
C ASN A 40 1.07 -9.90 -2.46
N GLU A 41 0.82 -10.15 -1.17
CA GLU A 41 1.30 -9.26 -0.10
C GLU A 41 2.83 -9.33 0.07
N ASN A 42 3.48 -10.37 -0.47
CA ASN A 42 4.92 -10.51 -0.35
C ASN A 42 5.65 -9.85 -1.54
N PHE A 43 6.01 -8.58 -1.34
CA PHE A 43 6.83 -7.79 -2.25
C PHE A 43 8.04 -8.57 -2.80
N GLN A 44 8.82 -9.22 -1.94
CA GLN A 44 10.05 -9.91 -2.35
C GLN A 44 9.77 -11.05 -3.32
N ALA A 45 8.74 -11.86 -3.04
CA ALA A 45 8.36 -12.97 -3.92
C ALA A 45 7.91 -12.47 -5.30
N MET A 46 7.10 -11.41 -5.32
CA MET A 46 6.57 -10.84 -6.56
C MET A 46 7.66 -10.13 -7.37
N PHE A 47 8.56 -9.40 -6.70
CA PHE A 47 9.72 -8.76 -7.32
C PHE A 47 10.65 -9.79 -7.97
N LEU A 48 11.01 -10.86 -7.25
CA LEU A 48 11.85 -11.93 -7.79
C LEU A 48 11.18 -12.69 -8.95
N LEU A 49 9.85 -12.84 -8.90
CA LEU A 49 9.10 -13.41 -10.02
C LEU A 49 9.19 -12.53 -11.26
N TYR A 50 8.98 -11.21 -11.15
CA TYR A 50 9.12 -10.31 -12.30
C TYR A 50 10.56 -10.27 -12.84
N CYS A 51 11.56 -10.24 -11.95
CA CYS A 51 12.97 -10.31 -12.35
C CYS A 51 13.29 -11.62 -13.08
N SER A 52 12.82 -12.77 -12.59
CA SER A 52 13.08 -14.07 -13.21
C SER A 52 12.32 -14.29 -14.52
N ALA A 53 11.14 -13.68 -14.67
CA ALA A 53 10.37 -13.69 -15.91
C ALA A 53 10.90 -12.72 -16.99
N GLY A 54 11.92 -11.91 -16.67
CA GLY A 54 12.44 -10.87 -17.57
C GLY A 54 11.54 -9.63 -17.68
N GLU A 55 10.50 -9.54 -16.85
CA GLU A 55 9.51 -8.46 -16.79
C GLU A 55 10.07 -7.27 -15.97
N LYS A 56 11.21 -6.72 -16.43
CA LYS A 56 11.95 -5.67 -15.70
C LYS A 56 11.12 -4.41 -15.41
N GLU A 57 10.26 -3.98 -16.33
CA GLU A 57 9.44 -2.78 -16.12
C GLU A 57 8.44 -2.95 -14.97
N LYS A 58 7.78 -4.13 -14.88
CA LYS A 58 6.90 -4.44 -13.75
C LYS A 58 7.66 -4.55 -12.44
N ALA A 59 8.89 -5.09 -12.47
CA ALA A 59 9.75 -5.14 -11.29
C ALA A 59 10.15 -3.72 -10.82
N LYS A 60 10.44 -2.80 -11.74
CA LYS A 60 10.74 -1.39 -11.43
C LYS A 60 9.53 -0.70 -10.81
N GLU A 61 8.35 -0.84 -11.41
CA GLU A 61 7.11 -0.24 -10.90
C GLU A 61 6.80 -0.74 -9.48
N LEU A 62 6.91 -2.05 -9.26
CA LEU A 62 6.71 -2.65 -7.95
C LEU A 62 7.73 -2.16 -6.92
N LEU A 63 9.00 -2.03 -7.30
CA LEU A 63 10.06 -1.51 -6.42
C LEU A 63 9.85 -0.04 -6.06
N LEU A 64 9.46 0.80 -7.02
CA LEU A 64 9.14 2.20 -6.77
C LEU A 64 7.93 2.36 -5.85
N HIS A 65 6.89 1.53 -6.04
CA HIS A 65 5.76 1.47 -5.14
C HIS A 65 6.19 1.08 -3.71
N GLU A 66 7.03 0.05 -3.56
CA GLU A 66 7.57 -0.34 -2.25
C GLU A 66 8.40 0.78 -1.59
N ILE A 67 9.22 1.49 -2.36
CA ILE A 67 9.98 2.66 -1.88
C ILE A 67 9.03 3.78 -1.43
N SER A 68 7.91 4.01 -2.13
CA SER A 68 6.93 5.04 -1.78
C SER A 68 6.23 4.79 -0.43
N LEU A 69 6.16 3.53 0.00
CA LEU A 69 5.60 3.12 1.29
C LEU A 69 6.63 3.17 2.44
N ASP A 70 7.91 3.41 2.15
CA ASP A 70 8.94 3.48 3.18
C ASP A 70 8.72 4.69 4.11
N LYS A 71 8.95 4.50 5.41
CA LYS A 71 8.81 5.56 6.42
C LYS A 71 9.72 6.75 6.16
N MET A 72 10.89 6.52 5.55
CA MET A 72 11.84 7.56 5.20
C MET A 72 11.56 8.21 3.85
N PHE A 73 10.57 7.74 3.09
CA PHE A 73 10.26 8.23 1.74
C PHE A 73 9.95 9.73 1.74
N THR A 74 9.00 10.17 2.56
CA THR A 74 8.62 11.59 2.64
C THR A 74 9.79 12.47 3.05
N THR A 75 10.60 12.01 4.01
CA THR A 75 11.81 12.73 4.43
C THR A 75 12.85 12.79 3.30
N ALA A 76 13.02 11.72 2.54
CA ALA A 76 14.01 11.63 1.47
C ALA A 76 13.62 12.37 0.18
N PHE A 77 12.32 12.51 -0.12
CA PHE A 77 11.85 13.07 -1.39
C PHE A 77 11.09 14.41 -1.26
N PHE A 78 10.74 14.84 -0.04
CA PHE A 78 9.93 16.04 0.18
C PHE A 78 10.41 16.98 1.30
N SER A 79 11.29 16.53 2.21
CA SER A 79 11.71 17.33 3.36
C SER A 79 12.98 18.13 3.08
N VAL A 80 13.03 19.39 3.56
CA VAL A 80 14.21 20.28 3.53
C VAL A 80 14.96 20.24 4.87
N LEU A 81 14.55 19.38 5.80
CA LEU A 81 15.16 19.27 7.13
C LEU A 81 16.56 18.64 7.06
N PRO A 82 17.43 18.85 8.07
CA PRO A 82 18.78 18.27 8.12
C PRO A 82 18.81 16.74 8.04
N GLU A 83 17.68 16.10 8.31
CA GLU A 83 17.49 14.65 8.25
C GLU A 83 17.30 14.13 6.83
N HIS A 84 17.09 15.03 5.85
CA HIS A 84 16.91 14.71 4.44
C HIS A 84 18.06 13.86 3.88
N ASP A 85 19.31 14.28 4.07
CA ASP A 85 20.47 13.54 3.55
C ASP A 85 20.63 12.17 4.21
N LYS A 86 20.28 12.06 5.50
CA LYS A 86 20.25 10.77 6.20
C LYS A 86 19.17 9.86 5.62
N ALA A 87 17.98 10.40 5.33
CA ALA A 87 16.88 9.65 4.74
C ALA A 87 17.22 9.14 3.33
N LYS A 88 17.87 9.95 2.49
CA LYS A 88 18.39 9.51 1.17
C LYS A 88 19.31 8.32 1.31
N GLN A 89 20.30 8.40 2.19
CA GLN A 89 21.28 7.33 2.40
C GLN A 89 20.61 6.05 2.92
N VAL A 90 19.61 6.17 3.80
CA VAL A 90 18.85 5.01 4.28
C VAL A 90 18.08 4.34 3.15
N ILE A 91 17.38 5.10 2.29
CA ILE A 91 16.66 4.54 1.13
C ILE A 91 17.65 3.87 0.16
N LEU A 92 18.73 4.55 -0.21
CA LEU A 92 19.73 4.01 -1.13
C LEU A 92 20.33 2.71 -0.59
N THR A 93 20.74 2.69 0.68
CA THR A 93 21.34 1.50 1.30
C THR A 93 20.36 0.34 1.40
N LYS A 94 19.10 0.63 1.79
CA LYS A 94 18.07 -0.39 1.97
C LYS A 94 17.69 -1.07 0.65
N TYR A 95 17.57 -0.29 -0.43
CA TYR A 95 17.09 -0.77 -1.72
C TYR A 95 18.21 -1.01 -2.75
N GLU A 96 19.49 -0.79 -2.41
CA GLU A 96 20.64 -0.85 -3.32
C GLU A 96 20.67 -2.12 -4.19
N LYS A 97 20.54 -3.29 -3.55
CA LYS A 97 20.60 -4.58 -4.23
C LYS A 97 19.45 -4.75 -5.22
N LEU A 98 18.26 -4.28 -4.85
CA LEU A 98 17.06 -4.39 -5.66
C LEU A 98 17.11 -3.42 -6.84
N LEU A 99 17.56 -2.19 -6.61
CA LEU A 99 17.80 -1.17 -7.64
C LEU A 99 18.79 -1.67 -8.71
N LYS A 100 19.90 -2.29 -8.28
CA LYS A 100 20.87 -2.91 -9.19
C LYS A 100 20.30 -4.07 -10.01
N MET A 101 19.39 -4.87 -9.46
CA MET A 101 18.78 -5.99 -10.21
C MET A 101 17.91 -5.53 -11.39
N VAL A 102 17.33 -4.32 -11.30
CA VAL A 102 16.45 -3.76 -12.32
C VAL A 102 17.09 -2.62 -13.12
N ASP A 103 18.40 -2.39 -12.95
CA ASP A 103 19.15 -1.30 -13.57
C ASP A 103 18.48 0.08 -13.36
N LEU A 104 18.00 0.34 -12.14
CA LEU A 104 17.35 1.60 -11.77
C LEU A 104 18.24 2.40 -10.81
N THR A 105 18.38 3.69 -11.07
CA THR A 105 19.11 4.62 -10.21
C THR A 105 18.19 5.74 -9.75
N LEU A 106 18.26 6.09 -8.46
CA LEU A 106 17.54 7.23 -7.91
C LEU A 106 18.44 8.47 -7.97
N ASP A 107 18.05 9.45 -8.77
CA ASP A 107 18.75 10.72 -8.89
C ASP A 107 18.18 11.74 -7.89
N PHE A 108 18.89 11.90 -6.76
CA PHE A 108 18.52 12.86 -5.73
C PHE A 108 18.94 14.30 -6.06
N GLU A 109 19.77 14.54 -7.09
CA GLU A 109 20.10 15.91 -7.50
C GLU A 109 18.85 16.61 -8.07
N ILE A 110 18.02 15.86 -8.79
CA ILE A 110 16.71 16.36 -9.25
C ILE A 110 15.84 16.75 -8.07
N VAL A 111 15.75 15.88 -7.05
CA VAL A 111 14.96 16.14 -5.83
C VAL A 111 15.47 17.39 -5.12
N ASP A 112 16.79 17.49 -4.91
CA ASP A 112 17.43 18.63 -4.26
C ASP A 112 17.22 19.94 -4.99
N LYS A 113 17.18 19.91 -6.33
CA LYS A 113 16.88 21.08 -7.14
C LYS A 113 15.48 21.63 -6.85
N TYR A 114 14.47 20.76 -6.80
CA TYR A 114 13.07 21.17 -6.59
C TYR A 114 12.73 21.50 -5.14
N LEU A 115 13.50 21.02 -4.16
CA LEU A 115 13.29 21.33 -2.74
C LEU A 115 13.95 22.63 -2.28
N LYS A 116 14.86 23.19 -3.08
CA LYS A 116 15.59 24.44 -2.78
C LYS A 116 15.02 25.67 -3.50
N GLU A 117 14.04 25.47 -4.40
CA GLU A 117 13.24 26.54 -5.02
C GLU A 117 12.07 26.95 -4.12
#